data_AF-A0A958RLH6-F1
#
_entry.id   AF-A0A958RLH6-F1
#
_cell.length_a   1.000
_cell.length_b   1.000
_cell.length_c   1.000
_cell.angle_alpha   90.00
_cell.angle_beta   90.00
_cell.angle_gamma   90.00
#
_symmetry.space_group_name_H-M   'P 1'
#
loop_
_entity.id
_entity.type
_entity.pdbx_description
1 polymer ?
#
loop_
_entity_poly.entity_id
_entity_poly.type
_entity_poly.pdbx_seq_one_letter_code
_entity_poly.pdbx_strand_id
1 'polypeptide(L)'
;MQRIVVILAITFVLIWTARWWGSSSPVVIKARPDLPELSRKIETIKDVHGTKGESARKPGSQSHPAKPDPKMGNQKGLPSALNDAEKIRQYLRTTLSQLEDFGRESIPNGRMTYDQTNDLGFRSTIEETSMGDTISRTFDANGFVMGEKWKKGTGEELVRTFRDDGRLEGVYLQRKDGTSSSVSWSPDGHLYSKKDDLGNGDMIYTLYDSSGFESQIWRKTKDGRSLRLDE
;
A
#
# COMPACT_ATOMS: atom_id res chain seq x y z
N MET A 1 32.24 0.59 -26.04
CA MET A 1 31.49 -0.67 -25.80
C MET A 1 30.97 -0.82 -24.37
N GLN A 2 31.66 -0.31 -23.34
CA GLN A 2 31.27 -0.49 -21.93
C GLN A 2 29.90 0.09 -21.53
N ARG A 3 29.42 1.16 -22.20
CA ARG A 3 28.13 1.80 -21.89
C ARG A 3 26.90 1.03 -22.40
N ILE A 4 27.06 0.21 -23.45
CA ILE A 4 25.96 -0.60 -24.01
C ILE A 4 25.64 -1.80 -23.11
N VAL A 5 26.66 -2.36 -22.45
CA VAL A 5 26.51 -3.50 -21.52
C VAL A 5 25.74 -3.09 -20.26
N VAL A 6 25.94 -1.86 -19.76
CA VAL A 6 25.22 -1.35 -18.58
C VAL A 6 23.74 -1.11 -18.87
N ILE A 7 23.41 -0.60 -20.06
CA ILE A 7 22.00 -0.37 -20.47
C ILE A 7 21.27 -1.70 -20.61
N LEU A 8 21.87 -2.71 -21.25
CA LEU A 8 21.26 -4.04 -21.38
C LEU A 8 21.05 -4.73 -20.03
N ALA A 9 21.98 -4.60 -19.09
CA ALA A 9 21.84 -5.14 -17.75
C ALA A 9 20.68 -4.51 -16.96
N ILE A 10 20.45 -3.21 -17.10
CA ILE A 10 19.35 -2.50 -16.41
C ILE A 10 17.99 -2.89 -16.99
N THR A 11 17.85 -3.01 -18.31
CA THR A 11 16.61 -3.52 -18.93
C THR A 11 16.31 -4.96 -18.52
N PHE A 12 17.34 -5.80 -18.38
CA PHE A 12 17.12 -7.20 -17.98
C PHE A 12 16.64 -7.32 -16.53
N VAL A 13 17.14 -6.48 -15.61
CA VAL A 13 16.69 -6.45 -14.22
C VAL A 13 15.25 -5.94 -14.09
N LEU A 14 14.84 -4.95 -14.88
CA LEU A 14 13.46 -4.42 -14.87
C LEU A 14 12.44 -5.42 -15.45
N ILE A 15 12.81 -6.20 -16.47
CA ILE A 15 11.94 -7.25 -17.03
C ILE A 15 11.82 -8.43 -16.04
N TRP A 16 12.87 -8.72 -15.28
CA TRP A 16 12.89 -9.86 -14.35
C TRP A 16 12.06 -9.61 -13.08
N THR A 17 12.06 -8.39 -12.54
CA THR A 17 11.23 -8.05 -11.36
C THR A 17 9.73 -8.00 -11.67
N ALA A 18 9.33 -7.59 -12.88
CA ALA A 18 7.94 -7.64 -13.33
C ALA A 18 7.39 -9.07 -13.43
N ARG A 19 8.25 -10.07 -13.67
CA ARG A 19 7.85 -11.48 -13.82
C ARG A 19 7.57 -12.17 -12.49
N TRP A 20 8.05 -11.64 -11.35
CA TRP A 20 7.93 -12.31 -10.05
C TRP A 20 6.68 -11.92 -9.24
N TRP A 21 5.95 -10.88 -9.67
CA TRP A 21 4.69 -10.47 -9.03
C TRP A 21 3.42 -10.92 -9.78
N GLY A 22 3.56 -11.61 -10.90
CA GLY A 22 2.44 -12.04 -11.75
C GLY A 22 2.28 -13.56 -11.84
N SER A 23 2.00 -14.26 -10.73
CA SER A 23 1.39 -15.59 -10.80
C SER A 23 -0.12 -15.46 -11.01
N SER A 24 -0.52 -15.10 -12.22
CA SER A 24 -1.88 -15.35 -12.72
C SER A 24 -1.77 -16.43 -13.78
N SER A 25 -2.47 -17.56 -13.57
CA SER A 25 -2.54 -18.68 -14.50
C SER A 25 -2.90 -18.22 -15.92
N PRO A 26 -2.43 -18.90 -16.98
CA PRO A 26 -2.83 -18.55 -18.34
C PRO A 26 -4.33 -18.85 -18.53
N VAL A 27 -5.13 -17.80 -18.62
CA VAL A 27 -6.49 -17.91 -19.17
C VAL A 27 -6.33 -18.07 -20.68
N VAL A 28 -6.48 -19.31 -21.16
CA VAL A 28 -6.63 -19.60 -22.58
C VAL A 28 -8.00 -19.12 -23.01
N ILE A 29 -8.09 -17.89 -23.51
CA ILE A 29 -9.30 -17.41 -24.18
C ILE A 29 -9.31 -17.99 -25.60
N LYS A 30 -9.99 -19.12 -25.77
CA LYS A 30 -10.47 -19.55 -27.09
C LYS A 30 -11.53 -18.56 -27.55
N ALA A 31 -11.28 -17.90 -28.68
CA ALA A 31 -12.29 -17.09 -29.35
C ALA A 31 -13.55 -17.93 -29.63
N ARG A 32 -14.70 -17.48 -29.13
CA ARG A 32 -16.01 -17.91 -29.63
C ARG A 32 -16.57 -16.78 -30.51
N PRO A 33 -16.93 -17.06 -31.77
CA PRO A 33 -17.81 -16.18 -32.51
C PRO A 33 -19.26 -16.42 -32.07
N ASP A 34 -20.03 -15.34 -32.07
CA ASP A 34 -21.51 -15.27 -32.12
C ASP A 34 -22.30 -15.59 -30.85
N LEU A 35 -23.02 -14.58 -30.34
CA LEU A 35 -24.25 -14.73 -29.52
C LEU A 35 -24.99 -13.37 -29.38
N PRO A 36 -26.12 -13.17 -30.07
CA PRO A 36 -27.10 -12.15 -29.74
C PRO A 36 -28.33 -12.79 -29.05
N GLU A 37 -28.25 -13.19 -27.77
CA GLU A 37 -29.42 -13.72 -27.03
C GLU A 37 -29.32 -13.60 -25.49
N LEU A 38 -29.01 -12.41 -24.95
CA LEU A 38 -29.09 -12.18 -23.49
C LEU A 38 -30.14 -11.15 -23.05
N SER A 39 -30.99 -10.67 -23.96
CA SER A 39 -32.05 -9.70 -23.64
C SER A 39 -33.33 -10.32 -23.07
N ARG A 40 -33.40 -11.63 -22.82
CA ARG A 40 -34.67 -12.32 -22.50
C ARG A 40 -34.73 -12.97 -21.09
N LYS A 41 -33.84 -12.61 -20.15
CA LYS A 41 -33.79 -13.27 -18.82
C LYS A 41 -33.78 -12.35 -17.59
N ILE A 42 -34.14 -11.07 -17.72
CA ILE A 42 -34.19 -10.13 -16.57
C ILE A 42 -35.60 -9.97 -15.97
N GLU A 43 -36.63 -10.63 -16.49
CA GLU A 43 -38.02 -10.41 -16.07
C GLU A 43 -38.59 -11.40 -15.03
N THR A 44 -37.76 -12.15 -14.29
CA THR A 44 -38.28 -13.15 -13.33
C THR A 44 -37.56 -13.14 -11.98
N ILE A 45 -37.36 -11.96 -11.39
CA ILE A 45 -37.05 -11.85 -9.95
C ILE A 45 -37.72 -10.58 -9.40
N LYS A 46 -39.05 -10.57 -9.28
CA LYS A 46 -39.78 -9.53 -8.51
C LYS A 46 -40.84 -10.05 -7.54
N ASP A 47 -41.15 -11.35 -7.50
CA ASP A 47 -42.25 -11.87 -6.68
C ASP A 47 -41.80 -12.89 -5.62
N VAL A 48 -40.96 -12.49 -4.66
CA VAL A 48 -40.85 -13.26 -3.40
C VAL A 48 -40.49 -12.32 -2.24
N HIS A 49 -41.39 -11.42 -1.82
CA HIS A 49 -41.38 -10.88 -0.45
C HIS A 49 -42.82 -10.62 -0.01
N GLY A 50 -43.45 -11.69 0.52
CA GLY A 50 -44.73 -11.66 1.21
C GLY A 50 -44.52 -11.68 2.73
N THR A 51 -45.26 -10.81 3.40
CA THR A 51 -45.27 -10.45 4.83
C THR A 51 -46.16 -11.37 5.70
N LYS A 52 -46.09 -11.15 7.03
CA LYS A 52 -46.86 -11.72 8.19
C LYS A 52 -46.16 -12.86 8.95
N GLY A 53 -46.23 -12.97 10.29
CA GLY A 53 -46.94 -12.26 11.37
C GLY A 53 -46.29 -12.68 12.71
N GLU A 54 -46.18 -11.80 13.71
CA GLU A 54 -47.15 -11.57 14.80
C GLU A 54 -47.08 -12.57 15.98
N SER A 55 -46.65 -12.02 17.13
CA SER A 55 -47.06 -12.29 18.53
C SER A 55 -46.77 -13.65 19.23
N ALA A 56 -45.96 -13.58 20.29
CA ALA A 56 -46.33 -14.11 21.62
C ALA A 56 -45.46 -13.51 22.74
N ARG A 57 -46.09 -12.75 23.65
CA ARG A 57 -45.60 -12.42 24.99
C ARG A 57 -45.72 -13.64 25.91
N LYS A 58 -44.73 -13.87 26.78
CA LYS A 58 -44.98 -14.27 28.19
C LYS A 58 -43.82 -13.83 29.11
N PRO A 59 -44.10 -13.55 30.39
CA PRO A 59 -43.16 -12.97 31.35
C PRO A 59 -42.51 -14.05 32.23
N GLY A 60 -41.32 -13.80 32.75
CA GLY A 60 -40.79 -14.62 33.84
C GLY A 60 -39.33 -14.41 34.19
N SER A 61 -39.12 -14.09 35.48
CA SER A 61 -37.93 -14.37 36.28
C SER A 61 -36.73 -13.41 36.17
N GLN A 62 -36.76 -12.41 37.05
CA GLN A 62 -35.57 -11.83 37.66
C GLN A 62 -34.74 -12.94 38.34
N SER A 63 -33.48 -13.07 37.94
CA SER A 63 -32.43 -13.62 38.79
C SER A 63 -31.18 -12.78 38.60
N HIS A 64 -30.80 -12.05 39.65
CA HIS A 64 -29.55 -11.33 39.76
C HIS A 64 -28.34 -12.25 39.52
N PRO A 65 -27.43 -11.91 38.61
CA PRO A 65 -26.05 -12.35 38.75
C PRO A 65 -25.36 -11.46 39.79
N ALA A 66 -24.80 -12.11 40.81
CA ALA A 66 -23.98 -11.50 41.83
C ALA A 66 -22.87 -10.64 41.19
N LYS A 67 -22.64 -9.46 41.77
CA LYS A 67 -21.44 -8.65 41.51
C LYS A 67 -20.21 -9.53 41.68
N PRO A 68 -19.36 -9.71 40.67
CA PRO A 68 -18.00 -10.11 40.92
C PRO A 68 -17.29 -8.94 41.61
N ASP A 69 -16.75 -9.19 42.80
CA ASP A 69 -15.77 -8.31 43.45
C ASP A 69 -14.62 -8.05 42.47
N PRO A 70 -14.36 -6.81 42.02
CA PRO A 70 -13.13 -6.50 41.34
C PRO A 70 -12.06 -6.37 42.43
N LYS A 71 -11.45 -7.51 42.81
CA LYS A 71 -10.10 -7.47 43.35
C LYS A 71 -9.23 -6.87 42.25
N MET A 72 -8.97 -5.57 42.37
CA MET A 72 -7.97 -4.84 41.60
C MET A 72 -6.62 -5.49 41.88
N GLY A 73 -6.32 -6.54 41.12
CA GLY A 73 -4.96 -7.02 40.94
C GLY A 73 -4.20 -5.91 40.24
N ASN A 74 -3.14 -5.43 40.91
CA ASN A 74 -2.16 -4.50 40.37
C ASN A 74 -1.80 -4.84 38.91
N GLN A 75 -2.36 -4.10 37.95
CA GLN A 75 -1.80 -3.98 36.60
C GLN A 75 -0.52 -3.11 36.65
N LYS A 76 0.49 -3.58 37.40
CA LYS A 76 1.86 -3.08 37.28
C LYS A 76 2.51 -3.83 36.11
N GLY A 77 2.29 -3.37 34.88
CA GLY A 77 2.92 -4.01 33.71
C GLY A 77 2.66 -3.37 32.34
N LEU A 78 1.61 -2.56 32.17
CA LEU A 78 1.27 -1.94 30.88
C LEU A 78 1.96 -0.58 30.47
N PRO A 79 2.91 0.06 31.20
CA PRO A 79 3.44 1.37 30.76
C PRO A 79 4.41 1.37 29.56
N SER A 80 5.00 0.23 29.16
CA SER A 80 6.05 0.25 28.11
C SER A 80 5.49 0.21 26.69
N ALA A 81 4.47 -0.63 26.44
CA ALA A 81 3.90 -0.80 25.10
C ALA A 81 3.12 0.44 24.62
N LEU A 82 2.44 1.14 25.54
CA LEU A 82 1.72 2.39 25.20
C LEU A 82 2.68 3.51 24.76
N ASN A 83 3.83 3.61 25.43
CA ASN A 83 4.89 4.55 25.06
C ASN A 83 5.50 4.23 23.69
N ASP A 84 5.56 2.95 23.33
CA ASP A 84 6.08 2.54 22.03
C ASP A 84 5.07 2.86 20.92
N ALA A 85 3.77 2.68 21.16
CA ALA A 85 2.71 3.05 20.21
C ALA A 85 2.66 4.55 19.91
N GLU A 86 2.78 5.42 20.92
CA GLU A 86 2.81 6.88 20.70
C GLU A 86 4.07 7.34 19.96
N LYS A 87 5.24 6.75 20.27
CA LYS A 87 6.47 6.98 19.49
C LYS A 87 6.30 6.54 18.04
N ILE A 88 5.65 5.41 17.79
CA ILE A 88 5.34 4.93 16.44
C ILE A 88 4.40 5.90 15.72
N ARG A 89 3.36 6.43 16.37
CA ARG A 89 2.45 7.46 15.81
C ARG A 89 3.14 8.77 15.48
N GLN A 90 4.06 9.22 16.33
CA GLN A 90 4.84 10.43 16.06
C GLN A 90 5.81 10.21 14.89
N TYR A 91 6.46 9.05 14.85
CA TYR A 91 7.29 8.64 13.73
C TYR A 91 6.50 8.57 12.42
N LEU A 92 5.30 8.00 12.45
CA LEU A 92 4.35 7.92 11.33
C LEU A 92 4.04 9.27 10.70
N ARG A 93 3.60 10.23 11.52
CA ARG A 93 3.31 11.60 11.05
C ARG A 93 4.55 12.27 10.48
N THR A 94 5.69 12.07 11.11
CA THR A 94 6.97 12.62 10.65
C THR A 94 7.36 12.03 9.30
N THR A 95 7.23 10.71 9.12
CA THR A 95 7.52 10.05 7.85
C THR A 95 6.56 10.50 6.75
N LEU A 96 5.25 10.63 7.01
CA LEU A 96 4.31 11.17 6.03
C LEU A 96 4.65 12.62 5.63
N SER A 97 5.00 13.47 6.59
CA SER A 97 5.47 14.83 6.30
C SER A 97 6.76 14.82 5.47
N GLN A 98 7.73 13.97 5.82
CA GLN A 98 8.98 13.82 5.07
C GLN A 98 8.75 13.31 3.64
N LEU A 99 7.77 12.42 3.45
CA LEU A 99 7.36 11.93 2.12
C LEU A 99 6.77 13.05 1.25
N GLU A 100 6.05 13.99 1.87
CA GLU A 100 5.52 15.18 1.20
C GLU A 100 6.64 16.15 0.83
N ASP A 101 7.56 16.41 1.76
CA ASP A 101 8.69 17.34 1.56
C ASP A 101 9.69 16.83 0.52
N PHE A 102 10.01 15.53 0.53
CA PHE A 102 10.94 14.92 -0.42
C PHE A 102 10.46 15.05 -1.87
N GLY A 103 9.14 15.06 -2.10
CA GLY A 103 8.55 15.26 -3.43
C GLY A 103 8.38 16.73 -3.83
N ARG A 104 8.49 17.67 -2.89
CA ARG A 104 8.30 19.12 -3.15
C ARG A 104 9.60 19.86 -3.46
N GLU A 105 10.76 19.27 -3.17
CA GLU A 105 12.03 19.75 -3.71
C GLU A 105 12.01 19.55 -5.24
N SER A 106 11.43 20.52 -5.95
CA SER A 106 11.64 20.65 -7.39
C SER A 106 13.14 20.65 -7.59
N ILE A 107 13.65 19.73 -8.40
CA ILE A 107 15.06 19.74 -8.79
C ILE A 107 15.34 21.13 -9.41
N PRO A 108 16.08 22.03 -8.75
CA PRO A 108 16.42 23.30 -9.35
C PRO A 108 17.51 22.99 -10.38
N ASN A 109 17.26 23.29 -11.65
CA ASN A 109 18.21 23.11 -12.76
C ASN A 109 18.45 21.66 -13.22
N GLY A 110 17.44 20.80 -13.12
CA GLY A 110 17.50 19.44 -13.65
C GLY A 110 17.66 19.42 -15.16
N ARG A 111 18.59 18.61 -15.66
CA ARG A 111 18.69 18.36 -17.09
C ARG A 111 17.85 17.12 -17.40
N MET A 112 16.93 17.23 -18.35
CA MET A 112 16.28 16.04 -18.91
C MET A 112 17.33 15.25 -19.67
N THR A 113 17.59 14.03 -19.19
CA THR A 113 18.64 13.16 -19.74
C THR A 113 18.04 12.10 -20.66
N TYR A 114 16.77 11.73 -20.43
CA TYR A 114 16.10 10.67 -21.16
C TYR A 114 14.60 10.90 -21.27
N ASP A 115 14.06 10.68 -22.47
CA ASP A 115 12.62 10.67 -22.76
C ASP A 115 12.38 9.60 -23.82
N GLN A 116 11.64 8.54 -23.47
CA GLN A 116 11.31 7.46 -24.39
C GLN A 116 9.83 7.16 -24.36
N THR A 117 9.29 6.87 -25.54
CA THR A 117 7.93 6.37 -25.73
C THR A 117 8.00 5.06 -26.50
N ASN A 118 7.29 4.03 -26.06
CA ASN A 118 7.20 2.77 -26.80
C ASN A 118 6.03 2.78 -27.81
N ASP A 119 5.95 1.73 -28.65
CA ASP A 119 4.89 1.61 -29.67
C ASP A 119 3.48 1.51 -29.09
N LEU A 120 3.36 1.25 -27.79
CA LEU A 120 2.10 1.18 -27.05
C LEU A 120 1.72 2.53 -26.40
N GLY A 121 2.51 3.59 -26.63
CA GLY A 121 2.26 4.93 -26.09
C GLY A 121 2.73 5.15 -24.65
N PHE A 122 3.32 4.15 -23.98
CA PHE A 122 3.89 4.35 -22.64
C PHE A 122 5.14 5.19 -22.74
N ARG A 123 5.22 6.22 -21.90
CA ARG A 123 6.34 7.15 -21.84
C ARG A 123 7.14 6.98 -20.55
N SER A 124 8.45 7.19 -20.61
CA SER A 124 9.33 7.25 -19.44
C SER A 124 10.29 8.42 -19.58
N THR A 125 10.40 9.23 -18.52
CA THR A 125 11.32 10.37 -18.46
C THR A 125 12.30 10.20 -17.32
N ILE A 126 13.56 10.61 -17.52
CA ILE A 126 14.57 10.71 -16.46
C ILE A 126 15.20 12.10 -16.50
N GLU A 127 15.17 12.77 -15.35
CA GLU A 127 15.83 14.04 -15.07
C GLU A 127 16.96 13.79 -14.08
N GLU A 128 18.14 14.38 -14.32
CA GLU A 128 19.30 14.24 -13.45
C GLU A 128 19.86 15.63 -13.09
N THR A 129 20.34 15.76 -11.85
CA THR A 129 20.98 16.97 -11.35
C THR A 129 22.49 16.89 -11.46
N SER A 130 23.16 18.03 -11.36
CA SER A 130 24.62 18.07 -11.19
C SER A 130 25.10 17.41 -9.89
N MET A 131 24.20 17.17 -8.92
CA MET A 131 24.51 16.52 -7.64
C MET A 131 24.26 15.00 -7.67
N GLY A 132 23.80 14.45 -8.80
CA GLY A 132 23.51 13.02 -8.95
C GLY A 132 22.12 12.60 -8.45
N ASP A 133 21.28 13.54 -8.01
CA ASP A 133 19.87 13.27 -7.77
C ASP A 133 19.17 12.99 -9.11
N THR A 134 18.24 12.03 -9.11
CA THR A 134 17.46 11.66 -10.29
C THR A 134 15.97 11.61 -9.99
N ILE A 135 15.15 12.02 -10.96
CA ILE A 135 13.71 11.77 -10.98
C ILE A 135 13.40 10.96 -12.22
N SER A 136 12.74 9.82 -12.04
CA SER A 136 12.17 9.03 -13.13
C SER A 136 10.66 8.99 -13.02
N ARG A 137 9.95 9.21 -14.13
CA ARG A 137 8.49 9.09 -14.21
C ARG A 137 8.12 8.14 -15.32
N THR A 138 7.11 7.32 -15.09
CA THR A 138 6.48 6.48 -16.11
C THR A 138 5.03 6.92 -16.29
N PHE A 139 4.59 6.94 -17.55
CA PHE A 139 3.26 7.35 -17.94
C PHE A 139 2.59 6.22 -18.73
N ASP A 140 1.28 6.08 -18.56
CA ASP A 140 0.46 5.24 -19.43
C ASP A 140 0.28 5.86 -20.82
N ALA A 141 -0.44 5.17 -21.71
CA ALA A 141 -0.72 5.63 -23.06
C ALA A 141 -1.58 6.90 -23.13
N ASN A 142 -2.29 7.24 -22.04
CA ASN A 142 -3.12 8.44 -21.94
C ASN A 142 -2.36 9.63 -21.32
N GLY A 143 -1.12 9.42 -20.89
CA GLY A 143 -0.29 10.42 -20.24
C GLY A 143 -0.50 10.53 -18.73
N PHE A 144 -1.22 9.60 -18.09
CA PHE A 144 -1.30 9.52 -16.63
C PHE A 144 -0.02 8.94 -16.05
N VAL A 145 0.48 9.54 -14.97
CA VAL A 145 1.64 9.02 -14.24
C VAL A 145 1.25 7.68 -13.61
N MET A 146 2.01 6.62 -13.88
CA MET A 146 1.85 5.29 -13.27
C MET A 146 2.87 5.07 -12.15
N GLY A 147 4.02 5.72 -12.25
CA GLY A 147 5.09 5.61 -11.28
C GLY A 147 5.98 6.84 -11.30
N GLU A 148 6.41 7.27 -10.13
CA GLU A 148 7.38 8.32 -9.94
C GLU A 148 8.42 7.85 -8.93
N LYS A 149 9.69 8.02 -9.25
CA LYS A 149 10.80 7.64 -8.39
C LYS A 149 11.79 8.78 -8.33
N TRP A 150 12.08 9.23 -7.11
CA TRP A 150 13.14 10.16 -6.80
C TRP A 150 14.26 9.41 -6.12
N LYS A 151 15.50 9.64 -6.54
CA LYS A 151 16.67 9.07 -5.90
C LYS A 151 17.67 10.17 -5.66
N LYS A 152 18.04 10.39 -4.41
CA LYS A 152 19.12 11.33 -4.07
C LYS A 152 20.48 10.70 -4.36
N GLY A 153 21.47 11.51 -4.71
CA GLY A 153 22.87 11.08 -4.85
C GLY A 153 23.45 10.49 -3.56
N THR A 154 22.83 10.81 -2.41
CA THR A 154 23.14 10.22 -1.10
C THR A 154 22.73 8.76 -0.96
N GLY A 155 21.89 8.23 -1.85
CA GLY A 155 21.36 6.86 -1.85
C GLY A 155 19.93 6.72 -1.32
N GLU A 156 19.32 7.80 -0.84
CA GLU A 156 17.90 7.79 -0.44
C GLU A 156 16.99 7.70 -1.66
N GLU A 157 15.86 7.01 -1.52
CA GLU A 157 14.93 6.77 -2.61
C GLU A 157 13.48 6.94 -2.14
N LEU A 158 12.68 7.68 -2.91
CA LEU A 158 11.23 7.76 -2.78
C LEU A 158 10.61 7.19 -4.05
N VAL A 159 9.63 6.30 -3.91
CA VAL A 159 8.83 5.78 -5.01
C VAL A 159 7.37 6.03 -4.71
N ARG A 160 6.63 6.55 -5.68
CA ARG A 160 5.17 6.67 -5.68
C ARG A 160 4.62 5.82 -6.82
N THR A 161 3.59 5.05 -6.53
CA THR A 161 2.84 4.28 -7.52
C THR A 161 1.43 4.84 -7.60
N PHE A 162 0.90 4.87 -8.81
CA PHE A 162 -0.41 5.42 -9.10
C PHE A 162 -1.23 4.39 -9.86
N ARG A 163 -2.55 4.50 -9.70
CA ARG A 163 -3.52 3.73 -10.46
C ARG A 163 -3.68 4.29 -11.86
N ASP A 164 -4.41 3.53 -12.67
CA ASP A 164 -4.88 3.93 -14.00
C ASP A 164 -5.78 5.18 -13.97
N ASP A 165 -6.51 5.41 -12.87
CA ASP A 165 -7.30 6.63 -12.65
C ASP A 165 -6.47 7.84 -12.15
N GLY A 166 -5.14 7.68 -12.05
CA GLY A 166 -4.20 8.69 -11.59
C GLY A 166 -4.17 8.90 -10.07
N ARG A 167 -4.94 8.14 -9.29
CA ARG A 167 -4.89 8.21 -7.82
C ARG A 167 -3.66 7.49 -7.27
N LEU A 168 -3.15 7.99 -6.16
CA LEU A 168 -2.02 7.38 -5.45
C LEU A 168 -2.41 5.99 -4.90
N GLU A 169 -1.63 4.98 -5.25
CA GLU A 169 -1.80 3.60 -4.78
C GLU A 169 -0.85 3.28 -3.64
N GLY A 170 0.38 3.80 -3.72
CA GLY A 170 1.43 3.46 -2.78
C GLY A 170 2.57 4.46 -2.76
N VAL A 171 3.27 4.48 -1.63
CA VAL A 171 4.49 5.26 -1.43
C VAL A 171 5.51 4.37 -0.72
N TYR A 172 6.77 4.41 -1.16
CA TYR A 172 7.88 3.73 -0.54
C TYR A 172 9.04 4.72 -0.36
N LEU A 173 9.61 4.79 0.84
CA LEU A 173 10.79 5.57 1.16
C LEU A 173 11.87 4.65 1.68
N GLN A 174 13.06 4.72 1.09
CA GLN A 174 14.27 4.10 1.59
C GLN A 174 15.24 5.19 2.01
N ARG A 175 15.72 5.10 3.25
CA ARG A 175 16.74 5.98 3.77
C ARG A 175 18.12 5.37 3.61
N LYS A 176 19.14 6.23 3.69
CA LYS A 176 20.55 5.85 3.55
C LYS A 176 21.02 4.89 4.65
N ASP A 177 20.43 4.98 5.83
CA ASP A 177 20.75 4.12 6.99
C ASP A 177 20.19 2.69 6.85
N GLY A 178 19.52 2.37 5.74
CA GLY A 178 18.91 1.08 5.48
C GLY A 178 17.48 0.95 6.02
N THR A 179 16.98 1.95 6.77
CA THR A 179 15.56 1.97 7.16
C THR A 179 14.68 2.24 5.94
N SER A 180 13.46 1.69 5.95
CA SER A 180 12.49 2.01 4.92
C SER A 180 11.06 2.05 5.47
N SER A 181 10.19 2.73 4.76
CA SER A 181 8.77 2.82 5.08
C SER A 181 7.96 2.69 3.80
N SER A 182 6.90 1.89 3.78
CA SER A 182 5.93 1.84 2.70
C SER A 182 4.52 2.04 3.21
N VAL A 183 3.71 2.75 2.43
CA VAL A 183 2.29 3.00 2.68
C VAL A 183 1.50 2.56 1.44
N SER A 184 0.33 1.96 1.63
CA SER A 184 -0.59 1.62 0.53
C SER A 184 -2.02 2.05 0.84
N TRP A 185 -2.74 2.42 -0.21
CA TRP A 185 -4.14 2.84 -0.16
C TRP A 185 -5.04 1.82 -0.84
N SER A 186 -6.26 1.64 -0.32
CA SER A 186 -7.32 0.82 -0.92
C SER A 186 -7.97 1.52 -2.12
N PRO A 187 -8.68 0.79 -3.00
CA PRO A 187 -9.31 1.32 -4.23
C PRO A 187 -10.17 2.59 -4.04
N ASP A 188 -10.78 2.75 -2.88
CA ASP A 188 -11.60 3.89 -2.47
C ASP A 188 -10.78 5.09 -1.92
N GLY A 189 -9.46 4.95 -1.81
CA GLY A 189 -8.56 5.99 -1.34
C GLY A 189 -8.35 6.01 0.18
N HIS A 190 -8.85 5.00 0.91
CA HIS A 190 -8.51 4.87 2.33
C HIS A 190 -7.10 4.33 2.50
N LEU A 191 -6.43 4.76 3.56
CA LEU A 191 -5.16 4.17 3.97
C LEU A 191 -5.42 2.72 4.37
N TYR A 192 -4.70 1.77 3.77
CA TYR A 192 -4.91 0.35 4.00
C TYR A 192 -3.83 -0.26 4.88
N SER A 193 -2.57 -0.02 4.55
CA SER A 193 -1.46 -0.60 5.30
C SER A 193 -0.22 0.28 5.31
N LYS A 194 0.59 0.08 6.33
CA LYS A 194 1.96 0.55 6.38
C LYS A 194 2.90 -0.57 6.80
N LYS A 195 4.11 -0.52 6.26
CA LYS A 195 5.23 -1.34 6.69
C LYS A 195 6.44 -0.43 6.96
N ASP A 196 7.13 -0.66 8.07
CA ASP A 196 8.41 -0.05 8.38
C ASP A 196 9.48 -1.14 8.51
N ASP A 197 10.60 -0.98 7.82
CA ASP A 197 11.83 -1.74 8.06
C ASP A 197 12.77 -0.88 8.91
N LEU A 198 13.18 -1.41 10.06
CA LEU A 198 14.01 -0.71 11.02
C LEU A 198 15.51 -0.78 10.70
N GLY A 199 15.90 -1.35 9.54
CA GLY A 199 17.28 -1.47 9.08
C GLY A 199 18.11 -2.51 9.85
N ASN A 200 17.55 -3.10 10.91
CA ASN A 200 18.16 -4.17 11.71
C ASN A 200 17.53 -5.55 11.44
N GLY A 201 16.67 -5.65 10.43
CA GLY A 201 15.91 -6.84 10.05
C GLY A 201 14.55 -6.98 10.75
N ASP A 202 14.24 -6.14 11.73
CA ASP A 202 12.91 -6.05 12.30
C ASP A 202 11.99 -5.20 11.42
N MET A 203 10.73 -5.61 11.34
CA MET A 203 9.70 -4.91 10.59
C MET A 203 8.48 -4.66 11.46
N ILE A 204 7.84 -3.50 11.27
CA ILE A 204 6.53 -3.18 11.84
C ILE A 204 5.51 -3.15 10.70
N TYR A 205 4.35 -3.76 10.92
CA TYR A 205 3.21 -3.73 10.03
C TYR A 205 2.03 -3.10 10.78
N THR A 206 1.37 -2.14 10.14
CA THR A 206 0.17 -1.51 10.67
C THR A 206 -0.91 -1.64 9.63
N LEU A 207 -2.05 -2.21 10.02
CA LEU A 207 -3.25 -2.26 9.21
C LEU A 207 -4.23 -1.20 9.68
N TYR A 208 -4.91 -0.56 8.75
CA TYR A 208 -5.89 0.47 9.03
C TYR A 208 -7.28 -0.02 8.63
N ASP A 209 -8.29 0.39 9.40
CA ASP A 209 -9.68 0.19 9.02
C ASP A 209 -10.16 1.25 8.00
N SER A 210 -11.39 1.11 7.52
CA SER A 210 -11.99 2.04 6.55
C SER A 210 -12.15 3.48 7.08
N SER A 211 -12.11 3.68 8.40
CA SER A 211 -12.10 5.02 9.01
C SER A 211 -10.69 5.61 9.12
N GLY A 212 -9.66 4.87 8.72
CA GLY A 212 -8.26 5.28 8.81
C GLY A 212 -7.66 5.12 10.20
N PHE A 213 -8.32 4.38 11.11
CA PHE A 213 -7.75 4.07 12.42
C PHE A 213 -6.94 2.78 12.36
N GLU A 214 -5.92 2.70 13.21
CA GLU A 214 -5.10 1.51 13.38
C GLU A 214 -5.97 0.36 13.89
N SER A 215 -6.12 -0.68 13.09
CA SER A 215 -6.90 -1.88 13.45
C SER A 215 -6.04 -2.98 14.04
N GLN A 216 -4.78 -3.10 13.58
CA GLN A 216 -3.83 -4.13 14.02
C GLN A 216 -2.39 -3.64 13.87
N ILE A 217 -1.52 -4.02 14.80
CA ILE A 217 -0.09 -3.73 14.74
C ILE A 217 0.72 -5.00 15.00
N TRP A 218 1.61 -5.32 14.08
CA TRP A 218 2.48 -6.50 14.16
C TRP A 218 3.94 -6.09 14.08
N ARG A 219 4.78 -6.71 14.89
CA ARG A 219 6.25 -6.70 14.72
C ARG A 219 6.70 -8.06 14.24
N LYS A 220 7.42 -8.09 13.12
CA LYS A 220 8.17 -9.27 12.69
C LYS A 220 9.64 -9.04 13.02
N THR A 221 10.20 -9.83 13.91
CA THR A 221 11.61 -9.72 14.28
C THR A 221 12.52 -10.35 13.22
N LYS A 222 13.80 -10.00 13.25
CA LYS A 222 14.83 -10.51 12.31
C LYS A 222 14.96 -12.05 12.28
N ASP A 223 14.57 -12.72 13.36
CA ASP A 223 14.55 -14.19 13.47
C ASP A 223 13.25 -14.81 12.93
N GLY A 224 12.34 -13.99 12.39
CA GLY A 224 11.09 -14.40 11.76
C GLY A 224 9.89 -14.51 12.69
N ARG A 225 10.04 -14.31 14.01
CA ARG A 225 8.90 -14.33 14.94
C ARG A 225 7.98 -13.14 14.68
N SER A 226 6.69 -13.36 14.83
CA SER A 226 5.66 -12.32 14.71
C SER A 226 4.99 -12.10 16.06
N LEU A 227 4.94 -10.84 16.48
CA LEU A 227 4.38 -10.41 17.75
C LEU A 227 3.29 -9.38 17.44
N ARG A 228 2.09 -9.63 17.94
CA ARG A 228 1.03 -8.63 17.93
C ARG A 228 1.30 -7.61 19.03
N LEU A 229 1.21 -6.32 18.72
CA LEU A 229 1.59 -5.22 19.63
C LEU A 229 0.39 -4.50 20.27
N ASP A 230 -0.82 -4.77 19.78
CA ASP A 230 -2.08 -4.21 20.26
C ASP A 230 -2.80 -5.10 21.31
N GLU A 231 -2.14 -6.17 21.78
CA GLU A 231 -2.61 -7.05 22.87
C GLU A 231 -1.86 -6.77 24.19
#